data_AF-A0A6N4VID4-F1
#
_entry.id   AF-A0A6N4VID4-F1
#
_cell.length_a   1.000
_cell.length_b   1.000
_cell.length_c   1.000
_cell.angle_alpha   90.00
_cell.angle_beta   90.00
_cell.angle_gamma   90.00
#
_symmetry.space_group_name_H-M   'P 1'
#
loop_
_entity.id
_entity.type
_entity.pdbx_description
1 polymer ?
#
loop_
_entity_poly.entity_id
_entity_poly.type
_entity_poly.pdbx_seq_one_letter_code
_entity_poly.pdbx_strand_id
1 'polypeptide(L)'
;MTTLLEPSLADLDFDPEILCSCHRFCGPLAHPATFWVTLSCGCPYPMCQRALRMANVRLKVRTLTCRLCQTEEIAIRSVVRI
;
A
#
# COMPACT_ATOMS: atom_id res chain seq x y z
N MET A 1 13.49 14.86 -43.24
CA MET A 1 14.16 13.76 -42.54
C MET A 1 13.47 13.58 -41.20
N THR A 2 12.53 12.65 -41.14
CA THR A 2 11.82 12.26 -39.92
C THR A 2 12.78 11.49 -39.04
N THR A 3 13.07 12.04 -37.87
CA THR A 3 13.82 11.38 -36.80
C THR A 3 13.08 10.10 -36.42
N LEU A 4 13.61 8.97 -36.85
CA LEU A 4 13.20 7.64 -36.40
C LEU A 4 13.53 7.56 -34.91
N LEU A 5 12.53 7.89 -34.09
CA LEU A 5 12.58 7.63 -32.64
C LEU A 5 12.77 6.12 -32.48
N GLU A 6 13.86 5.79 -31.80
CA GLU A 6 14.40 4.44 -31.68
C GLU A 6 13.33 3.44 -31.21
N PRO A 7 13.28 2.23 -31.79
CA PRO A 7 12.41 1.14 -31.31
C PRO A 7 12.75 0.65 -29.89
N SER A 8 13.73 1.26 -29.21
CA SER A 8 14.18 0.94 -27.86
C SER A 8 13.24 1.38 -26.74
N LEU A 9 12.23 2.21 -27.04
CA LEU A 9 11.24 2.64 -26.05
C LEU A 9 10.04 1.69 -25.91
N ALA A 10 9.87 0.74 -26.86
CA ALA A 10 8.75 -0.20 -26.84
C ALA A 10 8.93 -1.36 -25.84
N ASP A 11 10.17 -1.66 -25.44
CA ASP A 11 10.52 -2.69 -24.45
C ASP A 11 10.68 -2.15 -23.03
N LEU A 12 10.40 -0.85 -22.82
CA LEU A 12 10.29 -0.32 -21.47
C LEU A 12 8.92 -0.69 -20.93
N ASP A 13 8.81 -1.94 -20.51
CA ASP A 13 7.79 -2.46 -19.60
C ASP A 13 8.01 -1.78 -18.24
N PHE A 14 7.78 -0.46 -18.20
CA PHE A 14 7.59 0.24 -16.95
C PHE A 14 6.28 -0.29 -16.42
N ASP A 15 6.31 -1.40 -15.70
CA ASP A 15 5.30 -1.72 -14.71
C ASP A 15 5.48 -0.62 -13.67
N PRO A 16 4.76 0.52 -13.79
CA PRO A 16 4.99 1.62 -12.90
C PRO A 16 4.29 1.12 -11.65
N GLU A 17 5.03 0.45 -10.76
CA GLU A 17 4.53 0.15 -9.43
C GLU A 17 4.01 1.49 -8.92
N ILE A 18 2.69 1.69 -8.98
CA ILE A 18 2.07 2.95 -8.59
C ILE A 18 2.42 3.04 -7.12
N LEU A 19 3.38 3.89 -6.80
CA LEU A 19 3.93 3.98 -5.46
C LEU A 19 2.73 4.34 -4.60
N CYS A 20 2.31 3.41 -3.74
CA CYS A 20 1.22 3.67 -2.82
C CYS A 20 1.59 4.87 -1.96
N SER A 21 1.11 6.04 -2.37
CA SER A 21 1.15 7.30 -1.64
C SER A 21 -0.08 7.42 -0.74
N CYS A 22 -0.95 6.41 -0.71
CA CYS A 22 -2.15 6.39 0.09
C CYS A 22 -1.77 6.39 1.58
N HIS A 23 -1.75 7.59 2.17
CA HIS A 23 -1.54 7.75 3.61
C HIS A 23 -2.70 7.18 4.43
N ARG A 24 -3.88 6.92 3.82
CA ARG A 24 -5.12 6.58 4.53
C ARG A 24 -5.69 5.21 4.16
N PHE A 25 -6.05 4.96 2.90
CA PHE A 25 -6.69 3.71 2.46
C PHE A 25 -6.34 3.39 1.01
N CYS A 26 -6.12 2.10 0.71
CA CYS A 26 -6.09 1.62 -0.67
C CYS A 26 -7.53 1.37 -1.11
N GLY A 27 -7.93 1.93 -2.25
CA GLY A 27 -9.30 1.84 -2.75
C GLY A 27 -9.30 1.83 -4.28
N PRO A 28 -10.39 1.39 -4.91
CA PRO A 28 -10.44 1.14 -6.36
C PRO A 28 -10.11 2.38 -7.21
N LEU A 29 -10.28 3.59 -6.65
CA LEU A 29 -9.97 4.86 -7.31
C LEU A 29 -8.49 5.24 -7.28
N ALA A 30 -7.70 4.71 -6.35
CA ALA A 30 -6.26 4.99 -6.24
C ALA A 30 -5.43 3.84 -6.80
N HIS A 31 -5.61 2.64 -6.24
CA HIS A 31 -5.10 1.37 -6.74
C HIS A 31 -5.78 0.23 -5.98
N PRO A 32 -5.91 -0.98 -6.58
CA PRO A 32 -6.56 -2.10 -5.92
C PRO A 32 -5.83 -2.49 -4.62
N ALA A 33 -6.63 -2.88 -3.63
CA ALA A 33 -6.12 -3.54 -2.43
C ALA A 33 -5.89 -5.03 -2.75
N THR A 34 -4.84 -5.60 -2.17
CA THR A 34 -4.51 -7.03 -2.29
C THR A 34 -4.67 -7.74 -0.96
N PHE A 35 -4.72 -6.97 0.14
CA PHE A 35 -4.78 -7.48 1.49
C PHE A 35 -5.82 -6.75 2.32
N TRP A 36 -6.49 -7.51 3.17
CA TRP A 36 -7.26 -7.02 4.29
C TRP A 36 -6.45 -7.19 5.57
N VAL A 37 -6.12 -6.08 6.22
CA VAL A 37 -5.33 -6.05 7.45
C VAL A 37 -6.24 -5.71 8.61
N THR A 38 -6.25 -6.53 9.66
CA THR A 38 -6.99 -6.24 10.89
C THR A 38 -6.01 -5.82 11.96
N LEU A 39 -6.27 -4.68 12.61
CA LEU A 39 -5.46 -4.21 13.73
C LEU A 39 -5.88 -4.86 15.06
N SER A 40 -5.06 -4.69 16.10
CA SER A 40 -5.37 -5.16 17.47
C SER A 40 -6.68 -4.58 18.01
N CYS A 41 -7.03 -3.35 17.64
CA CYS A 41 -8.32 -2.72 17.96
C CYS A 41 -9.52 -3.29 17.17
N GLY A 42 -9.29 -4.20 16.22
CA GLY A 42 -10.33 -4.80 15.37
C GLY A 42 -10.67 -4.03 14.11
N CYS A 43 -10.15 -2.81 13.92
CA CYS A 43 -10.40 -2.03 12.72
C CYS A 43 -9.75 -2.67 11.47
N PRO A 44 -10.51 -2.77 10.36
CA PRO A 44 -9.99 -3.29 9.10
C PRO A 44 -9.37 -2.19 8.22
N TYR A 45 -8.31 -2.55 7.49
CA TYR A 45 -7.60 -1.69 6.54
C TYR A 45 -7.31 -2.43 5.23
N PRO A 46 -7.82 -1.93 4.08
CA PRO A 46 -7.34 -2.38 2.78
C PRO A 46 -5.92 -1.88 2.51
N MET A 47 -5.03 -2.79 2.09
CA MET A 47 -3.65 -2.49 1.74
C MET A 47 -3.21 -3.19 0.45
N CYS A 48 -2.34 -2.57 -0.32
CA CYS A 48 -1.51 -3.28 -1.30
C CYS A 48 -0.24 -3.84 -0.63
N GLN A 49 0.52 -4.66 -1.36
CA GLN A 49 1.77 -5.25 -0.89
C GLN A 49 2.78 -4.20 -0.38
N ARG A 50 2.88 -3.06 -1.06
CA ARG A 50 3.80 -1.98 -0.68
C ARG A 50 3.35 -1.27 0.60
N ALA A 51 2.06 -0.96 0.72
CA ALA A 51 1.49 -0.34 1.92
C ALA A 51 1.69 -1.22 3.15
N LEU A 52 1.45 -2.53 3.00
CA LEU A 52 1.65 -3.52 4.07
C LEU A 52 3.12 -3.58 4.51
N ARG A 53 4.08 -3.62 3.56
CA ARG A 53 5.52 -3.58 3.88
C ARG A 53 5.88 -2.33 4.68
N MET A 54 5.41 -1.16 4.27
CA MET A 54 5.66 0.11 4.97
C MET A 54 5.00 0.16 6.35
N ALA A 55 3.76 -0.34 6.49
CA ALA A 55 3.07 -0.42 7.77
C ALA A 55 3.83 -1.30 8.77
N ASN A 56 4.29 -2.48 8.33
CA ASN A 56 5.11 -3.38 9.15
C ASN A 56 6.41 -2.72 9.62
N VAL A 57 7.12 -2.01 8.74
CA VAL A 57 8.34 -1.28 9.14
C VAL A 57 8.01 -0.20 10.17
N ARG A 58 6.96 0.60 9.94
CA ARG A 58 6.58 1.69 10.86
C ARG A 58 6.21 1.18 12.24
N LEU A 59 5.46 0.08 12.32
CA LEU A 59 5.04 -0.55 13.58
C LEU A 59 6.21 -1.11 14.38
N LYS A 60 7.32 -1.51 13.73
CA LYS A 60 8.55 -1.91 14.43
C LYS A 60 9.31 -0.74 15.04
N VAL A 61 9.17 0.46 14.47
CA VAL A 61 9.92 1.66 14.89
C VAL A 61 9.16 2.45 15.95
N ARG A 62 7.83 2.48 15.87
CA ARG A 62 7.00 3.23 16.81
C ARG A 62 5.61 2.63 16.94
N THR A 63 5.00 2.84 18.10
CA THR A 63 3.56 2.67 18.29
C THR A 63 2.82 3.65 17.39
N LEU A 64 1.71 3.20 16.83
CA LEU A 64 0.84 4.02 15.98
C LEU A 64 -0.52 4.15 16.67
N THR A 65 -1.27 5.17 16.28
CA THR A 65 -2.68 5.36 16.66
C THR A 65 -3.57 4.93 15.50
N CYS A 66 -4.61 4.14 15.79
CA CYS A 66 -5.61 3.78 14.80
C CYS A 66 -6.34 5.02 14.31
N ARG A 67 -6.36 5.25 13.00
CA ARG A 67 -7.03 6.42 12.43
C ARG A 67 -8.56 6.30 12.38
N LEU A 68 -9.10 5.09 12.55
CA LEU A 68 -10.54 4.83 12.53
C LEU A 68 -11.16 4.99 13.92
N CYS A 69 -10.58 4.36 14.94
CA CYS A 69 -11.13 4.36 16.31
C CYS A 69 -10.28 5.11 17.35
N GLN A 70 -9.17 5.72 16.93
CA GLN A 70 -8.24 6.47 17.81
C GLN A 70 -7.57 5.65 18.92
N THR A 71 -7.69 4.32 18.90
CA THR A 71 -6.95 3.46 19.83
C THR A 71 -5.44 3.59 19.60
N GLU A 72 -4.71 3.83 20.67
CA GLU A 72 -3.25 3.93 20.68
C GLU A 72 -2.60 2.54 20.77
N GLU A 73 -1.28 2.50 20.60
CA GLU A 73 -0.47 1.27 20.76
C GLU A 73 -0.97 0.08 19.92
N ILE A 74 -1.40 0.38 18.69
CA ILE A 74 -1.93 -0.66 17.79
C ILE A 74 -0.83 -1.51 17.16
N ALA A 75 -1.15 -2.78 16.98
CA ALA A 75 -0.37 -3.75 16.22
C ALA A 75 -1.22 -4.37 15.10
N ILE A 76 -0.58 -5.03 14.14
CA ILE A 76 -1.27 -5.87 13.16
C ILE A 76 -1.66 -7.19 13.85
N ARG A 77 -2.95 -7.52 13.81
CA ARG A 77 -3.49 -8.77 14.35
C ARG A 77 -3.57 -9.85 13.28
N SER A 78 -4.03 -9.51 12.08
CA SER A 78 -4.13 -10.46 10.97
C SER A 78 -4.00 -9.78 9.61
N VAL A 79 -3.58 -10.56 8.62
CA VAL A 79 -3.47 -10.17 7.22
C VAL A 79 -4.08 -11.27 6.37
N VAL A 80 -5.05 -10.93 5.54
CA VAL A 80 -5.74 -11.86 4.62
C VAL A 80 -5.57 -11.35 3.20
N ARG A 81 -5.20 -12.21 2.25
CA ARG A 81 -5.16 -11.86 0.83
C ARG A 81 -6.57 -11.87 0.26
N ILE A 82 -6.91 -10.87 -0.56
CA ILE A 82 -8.19 -10.73 -1.27
C ILE A 82 -8.01 -11.21 -2.70
#